data_AF-A0A3M0YAX0-F1
#
_entry.id   AF-A0A3M0YAX0-F1
#
_cell.length_a   1.000
_cell.length_b   1.000
_cell.length_c   1.000
_cell.angle_alpha   90.00
_cell.angle_beta   90.00
_cell.angle_gamma   90.00
#
_symmetry.space_group_name_H-M   'P 1'
#
loop_
_entity.id
_entity.type
_entity.pdbx_description
1 polymer ?
#
loop_
_entity_poly.entity_id
_entity_poly.type
_entity_poly.pdbx_seq_one_letter_code
_entity_poly.pdbx_strand_id
1 'polypeptide(L)'
;MNASEEELMQVPGIGPVMAHNIVTFFRQPKNREVIERLIKAGVHWPEIRPKGPRPLEGKTFVFTGALSSMTREEAKAKVEALGGRVSESVSKKTDYVVVGEHPGSKLERARALGVPTLDEEAFLKLLADLGA
;
A
#
# COMPACT_ATOMS: atom_id res chain seq x y z
N MET A 1 3.27 -19.87 2.96
CA MET A 1 1.86 -19.74 3.43
C MET A 1 1.84 -19.29 4.89
N ASN A 2 2.39 -18.10 5.20
CA ASN A 2 2.66 -17.66 6.59
C ASN A 2 2.27 -16.19 6.87
N ALA A 3 1.44 -15.56 6.02
CA ALA A 3 0.99 -14.20 6.26
C ALA A 3 0.11 -14.12 7.52
N SER A 4 0.24 -13.04 8.29
CA SER A 4 -0.61 -12.77 9.45
C SER A 4 -1.99 -12.26 9.02
N GLU A 5 -2.97 -12.29 9.93
CA GLU A 5 -4.30 -11.70 9.67
C GLU A 5 -4.19 -10.19 9.38
N GLU A 6 -3.29 -9.49 10.07
CA GLU A 6 -3.03 -8.05 9.89
C GLU A 6 -2.47 -7.73 8.50
N GLU A 7 -1.55 -8.58 8.00
CA GLU A 7 -0.98 -8.46 6.66
C GLU A 7 -2.03 -8.72 5.58
N LEU A 8 -2.89 -9.73 5.79
CA LEU A 8 -3.96 -10.05 4.85
C LEU A 8 -5.02 -8.95 4.78
N MET A 9 -5.34 -8.29 5.89
CA MET A 9 -6.27 -7.16 5.92
C MET A 9 -5.74 -5.91 5.21
N GLN A 10 -4.44 -5.84 4.88
CA GLN A 10 -3.93 -4.76 4.02
C GLN A 10 -4.32 -4.95 2.55
N VAL A 11 -4.79 -6.14 2.17
CA VAL A 11 -5.25 -6.41 0.80
C VAL A 11 -6.66 -5.83 0.62
N PRO A 12 -6.90 -4.98 -0.38
CA PRO A 12 -8.22 -4.43 -0.65
C PRO A 12 -9.28 -5.54 -0.79
N GLY A 13 -10.39 -5.39 -0.05
CA GLY A 13 -11.49 -6.35 -0.04
C GLY A 13 -11.34 -7.50 0.96
N ILE A 14 -10.22 -7.61 1.69
CA ILE A 14 -10.05 -8.62 2.74
C ILE A 14 -10.36 -8.01 4.11
N GLY A 15 -11.53 -8.34 4.65
CA GLY A 15 -11.92 -8.02 6.03
C GLY A 15 -11.42 -9.04 7.06
N PRO A 16 -11.63 -8.78 8.37
CA PRO A 16 -11.13 -9.61 9.46
C PRO A 16 -11.61 -11.07 9.39
N VAL A 17 -12.89 -11.28 9.03
CA VAL A 17 -13.45 -12.63 8.89
C VAL A 17 -12.73 -13.42 7.79
N MET A 18 -12.46 -12.78 6.66
CA MET A 18 -11.77 -13.43 5.54
C MET A 18 -10.31 -13.70 5.88
N ALA A 19 -9.61 -12.73 6.47
CA ALA A 19 -8.24 -12.89 6.92
C ALA A 19 -8.09 -14.06 7.90
N HIS A 20 -8.99 -14.15 8.89
CA HIS A 20 -9.04 -15.26 9.85
C HIS A 20 -9.25 -16.61 9.17
N ASN A 21 -10.21 -16.70 8.24
CA ASN A 21 -10.49 -17.94 7.52
C ASN A 21 -9.30 -18.42 6.68
N ILE A 22 -8.61 -17.50 6.01
CA ILE A 22 -7.41 -17.80 5.23
C ILE A 22 -6.31 -18.36 6.14
N VAL A 23 -6.01 -17.68 7.26
CA VAL A 23 -4.98 -18.14 8.21
C VAL A 23 -5.34 -19.50 8.79
N THR A 24 -6.60 -19.69 9.22
CA THR A 24 -7.08 -20.96 9.77
C THR A 24 -7.00 -22.09 8.75
N PHE A 25 -7.37 -21.84 7.50
CA PHE A 25 -7.26 -22.81 6.41
C PHE A 25 -5.80 -23.28 6.23
N PHE A 26 -4.86 -22.34 6.18
CA PHE A 26 -3.44 -22.66 6.06
C PHE A 26 -2.82 -23.21 7.34
N ARG A 27 -3.43 -23.09 8.52
CA ARG A 27 -2.92 -23.74 9.75
C ARG A 27 -3.18 -25.26 9.76
N GLN A 28 -4.12 -25.74 8.97
CA GLN A 28 -4.42 -27.18 8.89
C GLN A 28 -3.39 -27.88 7.99
N PRO A 29 -2.58 -28.83 8.50
CA PRO A 29 -1.53 -29.49 7.71
C PRO A 29 -2.05 -30.18 6.45
N LYS A 30 -3.24 -30.80 6.53
CA LYS A 30 -3.89 -31.48 5.42
C LYS A 30 -4.15 -30.56 4.22
N ASN A 31 -4.53 -29.30 4.47
CA ASN A 31 -4.77 -28.34 3.39
C ASN A 31 -3.47 -27.97 2.67
N ARG A 32 -2.37 -27.82 3.43
CA ARG A 32 -1.04 -27.59 2.84
C ARG A 32 -0.61 -28.77 1.97
N GLU A 33 -0.80 -29.99 2.46
CA GLU A 33 -0.45 -31.20 1.73
C GLU A 33 -1.20 -31.31 0.39
N VAL A 34 -2.51 -31.01 0.39
CA VAL A 34 -3.31 -30.99 -0.84
C VAL A 34 -2.75 -29.97 -1.84
N ILE A 35 -2.42 -28.76 -1.38
CA ILE A 35 -1.86 -27.73 -2.26
C ILE A 35 -0.50 -28.15 -2.81
N GLU A 36 0.39 -28.70 -1.98
CA GLU A 36 1.69 -29.20 -2.42
C GLU A 36 1.55 -30.29 -3.48
N ARG A 37 0.58 -31.20 -3.32
CA ARG A 37 0.27 -32.22 -4.32
C ARG A 37 -0.21 -31.63 -5.65
N LEU A 38 -1.05 -30.60 -5.60
CA LEU A 38 -1.52 -29.89 -6.80
C LEU A 38 -0.37 -29.19 -7.52
N ILE A 39 0.51 -28.49 -6.78
CA ILE A 39 1.69 -27.84 -7.35
C ILE A 39 2.62 -28.87 -7.99
N LYS A 40 2.89 -30.00 -7.30
CA LYS A 40 3.68 -31.12 -7.85
C LYS A 40 3.06 -31.75 -9.10
N ALA A 41 1.74 -31.72 -9.22
CA ALA A 41 1.01 -32.19 -10.40
C ALA A 41 1.04 -31.19 -11.58
N GLY A 42 1.68 -30.03 -11.43
CA GLY A 42 1.87 -29.05 -12.49
C GLY A 42 0.90 -27.86 -12.45
N VAL A 43 0.07 -27.74 -11.41
CA VAL A 43 -0.71 -26.52 -11.19
C VAL A 43 0.25 -25.36 -10.92
N HIS A 44 0.24 -24.37 -11.81
CA HIS A 44 1.07 -23.18 -11.72
C HIS A 44 0.27 -21.97 -12.16
N TRP A 45 0.79 -20.79 -11.83
CA TRP A 45 0.24 -19.50 -12.20
C TRP A 45 1.39 -18.62 -12.70
N PRO A 46 1.10 -17.62 -13.56
CA PRO A 46 2.11 -16.68 -14.02
C PRO A 46 2.77 -15.99 -12.84
N GLU A 47 4.09 -15.79 -12.92
CA GLU A 47 4.80 -14.97 -11.96
C GLU A 47 4.34 -13.52 -12.11
N ILE A 48 3.61 -13.02 -11.11
CA ILE A 48 3.22 -11.61 -11.05
C ILE A 48 4.45 -10.81 -10.64
N ARG A 49 5.29 -10.47 -11.61
CA ARG A 49 6.37 -9.50 -11.38
C ARG A 49 5.76 -8.11 -11.34
N PRO A 50 6.05 -7.31 -10.31
CA PRO A 50 5.71 -5.89 -10.36
C PRO A 50 6.35 -5.29 -11.62
N LYS A 51 5.55 -4.60 -12.45
CA LYS A 51 6.02 -3.99 -13.69
C LYS A 51 6.79 -2.72 -13.36
N GLY A 52 8.04 -2.62 -13.81
CA GLY A 52 8.86 -1.41 -13.70
C GLY A 52 9.61 -1.25 -12.37
N PRO A 53 10.48 -0.24 -12.27
CA PRO A 53 11.19 0.09 -11.04
C PRO A 53 10.17 0.46 -9.94
N ARG A 54 10.43 0.02 -8.70
CA ARG A 54 9.61 0.33 -7.51
C ARG A 54 10.33 1.27 -6.54
N PRO A 55 10.63 2.51 -6.94
CA PRO A 55 11.43 3.43 -6.12
C PRO A 55 10.74 3.83 -4.82
N LEU A 56 9.42 3.69 -4.73
CA LEU A 56 8.65 4.00 -3.52
C LEU A 56 8.39 2.77 -2.66
N GLU A 57 9.01 1.62 -2.94
CA GLU A 57 8.80 0.41 -2.16
C GLU A 57 9.12 0.61 -0.67
N GLY A 58 8.14 0.25 0.18
CA GLY A 58 8.23 0.44 1.63
C GLY A 58 7.91 1.86 2.12
N LYS A 59 7.71 2.83 1.22
CA LYS A 59 7.34 4.20 1.58
C LYS A 59 5.84 4.34 1.81
N THR A 60 5.47 5.04 2.88
CA THR A 60 4.07 5.32 3.23
C THR A 60 3.72 6.79 3.05
N PHE A 61 2.73 7.06 2.21
CA PHE A 61 2.20 8.39 1.91
C PHE A 61 0.86 8.62 2.60
N VAL A 62 0.59 9.86 3.00
CA VAL A 62 -0.73 10.29 3.48
C VAL A 62 -1.12 11.57 2.74
N PHE A 63 -2.34 11.63 2.23
CA PHE A 63 -2.86 12.83 1.57
C PHE A 63 -3.74 13.65 2.52
N THR A 64 -3.55 14.96 2.51
CA THR A 64 -4.39 15.92 3.22
C THR A 64 -4.72 17.10 2.31
N GLY A 65 -5.97 17.60 2.37
CA GLY A 65 -6.45 18.60 1.42
C GLY A 65 -6.85 18.02 0.06
N ALA A 66 -7.43 18.86 -0.81
CA ALA A 66 -7.77 18.51 -2.18
C ALA A 66 -6.56 18.73 -3.10
N LEU A 67 -6.34 17.83 -4.07
CA LEU A 67 -5.34 18.02 -5.11
C LEU A 67 -5.99 18.73 -6.28
N SER A 68 -5.31 19.72 -6.85
CA SER A 68 -5.81 20.56 -7.95
C SER A 68 -5.60 19.91 -9.32
N SER A 69 -4.53 19.13 -9.46
CA SER A 69 -4.10 18.53 -10.73
C SER A 69 -4.67 17.14 -11.02
N MET A 70 -5.09 16.42 -9.97
CA MET A 70 -5.64 15.05 -10.09
C MET A 70 -6.52 14.69 -8.90
N THR A 71 -7.28 13.61 -9.02
CA THR A 71 -8.04 13.04 -7.91
C THR A 71 -7.14 12.34 -6.90
N ARG A 72 -7.60 12.18 -5.66
CA ARG A 72 -6.86 11.42 -4.63
C ARG A 72 -6.68 9.96 -5.02
N GLU A 73 -7.65 9.40 -5.72
CA GLU A 73 -7.65 8.04 -6.24
C GLU A 73 -6.56 7.86 -7.30
N GLU A 74 -6.42 8.82 -8.24
CA GLU A 74 -5.33 8.82 -9.22
C GLU A 74 -3.96 8.97 -8.55
N ALA A 75 -3.82 9.89 -7.59
CA ALA A 75 -2.59 10.06 -6.84
C ALA A 75 -2.19 8.79 -6.08
N LYS A 76 -3.17 8.10 -5.47
CA LYS A 76 -2.98 6.82 -4.81
C LYS A 76 -2.52 5.75 -5.80
N ALA A 77 -3.17 5.64 -6.96
CA ALA A 77 -2.80 4.68 -7.98
C ALA A 77 -1.36 4.89 -8.48
N LYS A 78 -0.92 6.15 -8.67
CA LYS A 78 0.46 6.46 -9.07
C LYS A 78 1.49 6.05 -8.01
N VAL A 79 1.22 6.34 -6.74
CA VAL A 79 2.10 5.92 -5.62
C VAL A 79 2.17 4.40 -5.54
N GLU A 80 1.05 3.70 -5.64
CA GLU A 80 0.98 2.24 -5.58
C GLU A 80 1.67 1.57 -6.77
N ALA A 81 1.55 2.15 -7.97
CA ALA A 81 2.24 1.69 -9.17
C ALA A 81 3.78 1.73 -9.00
N LEU A 82 4.30 2.76 -8.33
CA LEU A 82 5.73 2.89 -7.98
C LEU A 82 6.14 2.09 -6.73
N GLY A 83 5.21 1.33 -6.14
CA GLY A 83 5.46 0.45 -4.99
C GLY A 83 5.25 1.06 -3.60
N GLY A 84 4.81 2.31 -3.53
CA GLY A 84 4.45 2.96 -2.28
C GLY A 84 3.12 2.47 -1.72
N ARG A 85 2.86 2.80 -0.45
CA ARG A 85 1.58 2.55 0.23
C ARG A 85 0.93 3.87 0.61
N VAL A 86 -0.39 3.92 0.55
CA VAL A 86 -1.14 5.10 1.00
C VAL A 86 -1.90 4.74 2.28
N SER A 87 -1.71 5.54 3.32
CA SER A 87 -2.45 5.45 4.57
C SER A 87 -3.38 6.64 4.73
N GLU A 88 -4.50 6.42 5.42
CA GLU A 88 -5.44 7.51 5.75
C GLU A 88 -5.01 8.27 7.00
N SER A 89 -4.10 7.70 7.81
CA SER A 89 -3.69 8.26 9.10
C SER A 89 -2.21 8.63 9.11
N VAL A 90 -1.88 9.75 9.75
CA VAL A 90 -0.48 10.14 9.98
C VAL A 90 0.04 9.44 11.22
N SER A 91 1.15 8.72 11.06
CA SER A 91 1.83 8.01 12.15
C SER A 91 3.35 8.24 12.07
N LYS A 92 4.10 7.78 13.06
CA LYS A 92 5.57 7.78 13.01
C LYS A 92 6.14 6.91 11.88
N LYS A 93 5.33 6.02 11.29
CA LYS A 93 5.70 5.19 10.13
C LYS A 93 5.38 5.85 8.79
N THR A 94 4.78 7.05 8.80
CA THR A 94 4.51 7.80 7.57
C THR A 94 5.81 8.43 7.09
N ASP A 95 6.19 8.19 5.83
CA ASP A 95 7.39 8.79 5.22
C ASP A 95 7.09 10.19 4.68
N TYR A 96 5.91 10.38 4.07
CA TYR A 96 5.52 11.65 3.44
C TYR A 96 4.05 11.97 3.67
N VAL A 97 3.76 13.26 3.89
CA VAL A 97 2.41 13.81 3.87
C VAL A 97 2.29 14.78 2.70
N VAL A 98 1.45 14.46 1.72
CA VAL A 98 1.16 15.33 0.58
C VAL A 98 0.04 16.30 0.95
N VAL A 99 0.32 17.58 0.82
CA VAL A 99 -0.49 18.70 1.29
C VAL A 99 -1.06 19.42 0.07
N GLY A 100 -2.37 19.23 -0.14
CA GLY A 100 -3.15 19.96 -1.13
C GLY A 100 -3.88 21.17 -0.53
N GLU A 101 -4.82 21.71 -1.29
CA GLU A 101 -5.67 22.83 -0.90
C GLU A 101 -6.50 22.50 0.34
N HIS A 102 -6.64 23.49 1.24
CA HIS A 102 -7.35 23.37 2.51
C HIS A 102 -6.90 22.15 3.35
N PRO A 103 -5.62 22.12 3.76
CA PRO A 103 -5.08 20.99 4.52
C PRO A 103 -5.79 20.88 5.87
N GLY A 104 -6.25 19.68 6.20
CA GLY A 104 -6.99 19.41 7.43
C GLY A 104 -6.07 19.10 8.62
N SER A 105 -6.67 18.57 9.69
CA SER A 105 -6.00 18.17 10.94
C SER A 105 -4.82 17.20 10.80
N LYS A 106 -4.66 16.55 9.63
CA LYS A 106 -3.51 15.70 9.31
C LYS A 106 -2.21 16.49 9.14
N LEU A 107 -2.26 17.74 8.66
CA LEU A 107 -1.07 18.58 8.53
C LEU A 107 -0.48 18.93 9.90
N GLU A 108 -1.33 19.30 10.85
CA GLU A 108 -0.91 19.56 12.23
C GLU A 108 -0.29 18.33 12.87
N ARG A 109 -0.90 17.16 12.65
CA ARG A 109 -0.37 15.88 13.14
C ARG A 109 0.96 15.51 12.51
N ALA A 110 1.16 15.80 11.22
CA ALA A 110 2.44 15.60 10.53
C ALA A 110 3.54 16.46 11.16
N ARG A 111 3.26 17.75 11.39
CA ARG A 111 4.17 18.68 12.06
C ARG A 111 4.52 18.22 13.48
N ALA A 112 3.53 17.81 14.26
CA ALA A 112 3.73 17.32 15.63
C ALA A 112 4.60 16.06 15.69
N LEU A 113 4.53 15.20 14.67
CA LEU A 113 5.31 13.96 14.58
C LEU A 113 6.63 14.13 13.84
N GLY A 114 6.93 15.32 13.32
CA GLY A 114 8.14 15.59 12.53
C GLY A 114 8.17 14.86 11.18
N VAL A 115 7.01 14.51 10.62
CA VAL A 115 6.92 13.81 9.34
C VAL A 115 7.10 14.80 8.18
N PRO A 116 7.95 14.49 7.19
CA PRO A 116 8.12 15.33 6.00
C PRO A 116 6.81 15.62 5.26
N THR A 117 6.60 16.88 4.91
CA THR A 117 5.44 17.33 4.10
C THR A 117 5.89 17.72 2.70
N LEU A 118 5.17 17.27 1.68
CA LEU A 118 5.32 17.67 0.29
C LEU A 118 4.08 18.47 -0.12
N ASP A 119 4.25 19.56 -0.84
CA ASP A 119 3.13 20.15 -1.57
C ASP A 119 2.82 19.34 -2.84
N GLU A 120 1.74 19.70 -3.52
CA GLU A 120 1.30 19.03 -4.74
C GLU A 120 2.36 19.12 -5.85
N GLU A 121 3.04 20.25 -6.00
CA GLU A 121 4.07 20.45 -7.03
C GLU A 121 5.29 19.56 -6.79
N ALA A 122 5.78 19.48 -5.54
CA ALA A 122 6.88 18.61 -5.15
C ALA A 122 6.49 17.13 -5.30
N PHE A 123 5.24 16.77 -5.02
CA PHE A 123 4.73 15.42 -5.24
C PHE A 123 4.71 15.05 -6.73
N LEU A 124 4.22 15.95 -7.60
CA LEU A 124 4.23 15.75 -9.05
C LEU A 124 5.65 15.60 -9.59
N LYS A 125 6.58 16.44 -9.11
CA LYS A 125 7.99 16.36 -9.48
C LYS A 125 8.61 15.03 -9.05
N LEU A 126 8.32 14.58 -7.83
CA LEU A 126 8.75 13.28 -7.34
C LEU A 126 8.24 12.15 -8.25
N LEU A 127 6.97 12.19 -8.66
CA LEU A 127 6.41 11.19 -9.57
C LEU A 127 7.09 11.22 -10.95
N ALA A 128 7.32 12.42 -11.50
CA ALA A 128 7.97 12.59 -12.79
C ALA A 128 9.42 12.07 -12.79
N ASP A 129 10.19 12.38 -11.73
CA ASP A 129 11.58 11.92 -11.57
C ASP A 129 11.66 10.38 -11.43
N LEU A 130 10.58 9.76 -10.96
CA LEU A 130 10.46 8.31 -10.77
C LEU A 130 9.80 7.58 -11.94
N GLY A 131 9.44 8.29 -13.01
CA GLY A 131 8.90 7.74 -14.26
C GLY A 131 7.40 7.43 -14.25
N ALA A 132 6.59 8.20 -13.52
CA ALA A 132 5.13 8.06 -13.43
C ALA A 132 4.33 9.27 -13.96
#